data_AF-A0A3S2V651-F1
#
_entry.id   AF-A0A3S2V651-F1
#
_cell.length_a   1.000
_cell.length_b   1.000
_cell.length_c   1.000
_cell.angle_alpha   90.00
_cell.angle_beta   90.00
_cell.angle_gamma   90.00
#
_symmetry.space_group_name_H-M   'P 1'
#
loop_
_entity.id
_entity.type
_entity.pdbx_description
1 polymer ?
#
loop_
_entity_poly.entity_id
_entity_poly.type
_entity_poly.pdbx_seq_one_letter_code
_entity_poly.pdbx_strand_id
1 'polypeptide(L)'
;MTKRPSIIGGLDLPNGAPEPEKAAPARRARPDIVHTSIYLPREVHRRLREIAFARDVKIHDVIMEGIDAALRKHGHPSVEALKIGSKPAS
;
A
#
# COMPACT_ATOMS: atom_id res chain seq x y z
N MET A 1 -14.53 -4.94 43.60
CA MET A 1 -14.20 -5.29 42.20
C MET A 1 -12.84 -5.96 42.19
N THR A 2 -12.82 -7.28 42.12
CA THR A 2 -11.60 -8.10 42.16
C THR A 2 -10.83 -7.91 40.85
N LYS A 3 -9.66 -7.26 40.91
CA LYS A 3 -8.74 -7.18 39.77
C LYS A 3 -8.29 -8.60 39.40
N ARG A 4 -8.45 -8.97 38.13
CA ARG A 4 -7.97 -10.25 37.59
C ARG A 4 -6.45 -10.34 37.78
N PRO A 5 -5.91 -11.40 38.43
CA PRO A 5 -4.47 -11.59 38.50
C PRO A 5 -3.95 -12.03 37.13
N SER A 6 -3.12 -11.19 36.50
CA SER A 6 -2.40 -11.54 35.27
C SER A 6 -1.31 -12.56 35.58
N ILE A 7 -1.40 -13.75 34.98
CA ILE A 7 -0.44 -14.87 35.10
C ILE A 7 0.89 -14.59 34.34
N ILE A 8 0.96 -13.49 33.59
CA ILE A 8 2.09 -13.17 32.68
C ILE A 8 3.23 -12.42 33.41
N GLY A 9 3.08 -12.07 34.69
CA GLY A 9 4.04 -11.23 35.41
C GLY A 9 5.33 -11.93 35.90
N GLY A 10 5.46 -13.26 35.75
CA GLY A 10 6.53 -14.05 36.37
C GLY A 10 7.39 -14.88 35.42
N LEU A 11 7.33 -14.64 34.11
CA LEU A 11 8.23 -15.28 33.16
C LEU A 11 9.47 -14.39 32.99
N ASP A 12 10.53 -14.73 33.74
CA ASP A 12 11.87 -14.18 33.56
C ASP A 12 12.41 -14.68 32.20
N LEU A 13 12.08 -13.94 31.14
CA LEU A 13 12.59 -14.16 29.80
C LEU A 13 14.04 -13.67 29.79
N PRO A 14 15.04 -14.49 29.39
CA PRO A 14 16.41 -14.02 29.30
C PRO A 14 16.46 -12.83 28.35
N ASN A 15 16.95 -11.70 28.89
CA ASN A 15 17.16 -10.45 28.21
C ASN A 15 17.76 -10.70 26.82
N GLY A 16 16.93 -10.45 25.80
CA GLY A 16 17.23 -10.78 24.42
C GLY A 16 18.52 -10.12 23.97
N ALA A 17 19.40 -10.93 23.38
CA ALA A 17 20.43 -10.43 22.47
C ALA A 17 19.80 -9.42 21.48
N PRO A 18 20.52 -8.37 21.04
CA PRO A 18 19.97 -7.42 20.10
C PRO A 18 19.41 -8.18 18.90
N GLU A 19 18.08 -8.16 18.74
CA GLU A 19 17.43 -8.67 17.55
C GLU A 19 18.10 -8.00 16.35
N PRO A 20 18.56 -8.75 15.34
CA PRO A 20 19.09 -8.14 14.15
C PRO A 20 17.97 -7.28 13.58
N GLU A 21 18.22 -5.96 13.60
CA GLU A 21 17.39 -4.96 12.94
C GLU A 21 17.20 -5.45 11.51
N LYS A 22 16.03 -6.05 11.23
CA LYS A 22 15.69 -6.56 9.91
C LYS A 22 15.68 -5.35 9.01
N ALA A 23 16.82 -5.10 8.37
CA ALA A 23 16.95 -4.08 7.34
C ALA A 23 15.80 -4.29 6.37
N ALA A 24 14.90 -3.30 6.31
CA ALA A 24 13.79 -3.34 5.39
C ALA A 24 14.36 -3.63 3.99
N PRO A 25 13.80 -4.59 3.23
CA PRO A 25 14.35 -4.97 1.95
C PRO A 25 14.51 -3.71 1.10
N ALA A 26 15.74 -3.44 0.67
CA ALA A 26 16.05 -2.31 -0.18
C ALA A 26 15.07 -2.33 -1.36
N ARG A 27 14.19 -1.34 -1.44
CA ARG A 27 13.21 -1.25 -2.52
C ARG A 27 14.00 -1.21 -3.82
N ARG A 28 13.85 -2.25 -4.66
CA ARG A 28 14.42 -2.24 -6.01
C ARG A 28 13.96 -0.96 -6.70
N ALA A 29 14.91 -0.12 -7.11
CA ALA A 29 14.61 1.07 -7.89
C ALA A 29 13.86 0.62 -9.15
N ARG A 30 12.67 1.18 -9.36
CA ARG A 30 11.90 1.00 -10.58
C ARG A 30 12.05 2.30 -11.37
N PRO A 31 12.98 2.36 -12.34
CA PRO A 31 13.34 3.63 -13.00
C PRO A 31 12.14 4.30 -13.68
N ASP A 32 11.16 3.51 -14.11
CA ASP A 32 10.00 3.99 -14.85
C ASP A 32 8.78 4.29 -13.95
N ILE A 33 8.92 4.23 -12.62
CA ILE A 33 7.83 4.50 -11.68
C ILE A 33 8.12 5.73 -10.83
N VAL A 34 7.33 6.77 -11.03
CA VAL A 34 7.33 7.96 -10.16
C VAL A 34 6.52 7.67 -8.90
N HIS A 35 7.17 7.60 -7.75
CA HIS A 35 6.49 7.48 -6.46
C HIS A 35 5.78 8.79 -6.12
N THR A 36 4.44 8.76 -6.15
CA THR A 36 3.60 9.93 -5.86
C THR A 36 2.73 9.67 -4.64
N SER A 37 2.66 10.63 -3.73
CA SER A 37 1.73 10.63 -2.60
C SER A 37 0.57 11.57 -2.89
N ILE A 38 -0.66 11.11 -2.65
CA ILE A 38 -1.88 11.92 -2.80
C ILE A 38 -2.55 12.08 -1.44
N TYR A 39 -3.02 13.30 -1.16
CA TYR A 39 -3.79 13.59 0.04
C TYR A 39 -5.28 13.42 -0.28
N LEU A 40 -5.94 12.53 0.46
CA LEU A 40 -7.35 12.26 0.29
C LEU A 40 -8.14 12.73 1.52
N PRO A 41 -9.28 13.41 1.34
CA PRO A 41 -10.20 13.64 2.44
C PRO A 41 -10.57 12.32 3.11
N ARG A 42 -10.76 12.35 4.44
CA ARG A 42 -10.98 11.13 5.24
C ARG A 42 -12.13 10.27 4.71
N GLU A 43 -13.25 10.90 4.37
CA GLU A 43 -14.43 10.19 3.87
C GLU A 43 -14.19 9.57 2.48
N VAL A 44 -13.38 10.19 1.61
CA VAL A 44 -13.00 9.62 0.32
C VAL A 44 -12.17 8.36 0.52
N HIS A 45 -11.15 8.42 1.38
CA HIS A 45 -10.33 7.25 1.71
C HIS A 45 -11.16 6.11 2.33
N ARG A 46 -12.17 6.44 3.14
CA ARG A 46 -13.10 5.46 3.70
C ARG A 46 -13.88 4.72 2.61
N ARG A 47 -14.44 5.45 1.63
CA ARG A 47 -15.18 4.83 0.52
C ARG A 47 -14.28 3.99 -0.39
N LEU A 48 -13.06 4.45 -0.67
CA LEU A 48 -12.10 3.64 -1.42
C LEU A 48 -11.75 2.34 -0.71
N ARG A 49 -11.63 2.35 0.62
CA ARG A 49 -11.43 1.14 1.42
C ARG A 49 -12.63 0.21 1.38
N GLU A 50 -13.84 0.74 1.50
CA GLU A 50 -15.08 -0.05 1.40
C GLU A 50 -15.17 -0.76 0.03
N ILE A 51 -14.87 -0.05 -1.06
CA ILE A 51 -14.83 -0.62 -2.43
C ILE A 51 -13.76 -1.71 -2.55
N ALA A 52 -12.54 -1.42 -2.08
CA ALA A 52 -11.42 -2.34 -2.14
C ALA A 52 -11.72 -3.64 -1.37
N PHE A 53 -12.32 -3.52 -0.19
CA PHE A 53 -12.74 -4.66 0.63
C PHE A 53 -13.83 -5.50 -0.06
N ALA A 54 -14.87 -4.84 -0.60
CA ALA A 54 -15.97 -5.54 -1.25
C ALA A 54 -15.54 -6.31 -2.52
N ARG A 55 -14.49 -5.84 -3.19
CA ARG A 55 -13.95 -6.43 -4.43
C ARG A 55 -12.74 -7.35 -4.20
N ASP A 56 -12.28 -7.49 -2.95
CA ASP A 56 -11.04 -8.20 -2.57
C ASP A 56 -9.79 -7.72 -3.37
N VAL A 57 -9.66 -6.40 -3.52
CA VAL A 57 -8.52 -5.76 -4.20
C VAL A 57 -7.84 -4.73 -3.29
N LYS A 58 -6.66 -4.24 -3.71
CA LYS A 58 -5.98 -3.17 -2.98
C LYS A 58 -6.57 -1.81 -3.37
N ILE A 59 -6.57 -0.85 -2.45
CA ILE A 59 -6.98 0.54 -2.72
C ILE A 59 -6.20 1.13 -3.93
N HIS A 60 -4.94 0.72 -4.10
CA HIS A 60 -4.14 1.09 -5.26
C HIS A 60 -4.85 0.77 -6.59
N ASP A 61 -5.43 -0.42 -6.73
CA ASP A 61 -6.05 -0.85 -7.99
C ASP A 61 -7.31 -0.02 -8.30
N VAL A 62 -8.09 0.30 -7.26
CA VAL A 62 -9.25 1.21 -7.36
C VAL A 62 -8.82 2.62 -7.78
N ILE A 63 -7.70 3.12 -7.24
CA ILE A 63 -7.13 4.42 -7.65
C ILE A 63 -6.69 4.37 -9.11
N MET A 64 -6.02 3.30 -9.54
CA MET A 64 -5.58 3.15 -10.93
C MET A 64 -6.75 3.08 -11.93
N GLU A 65 -7.87 2.44 -11.55
CA GLU A 65 -9.12 2.45 -12.32
C GLU A 65 -9.67 3.87 -12.51
N GLY A 66 -9.69 4.66 -11.42
CA GLY A 66 -10.11 6.06 -11.49
C GLY A 66 -9.19 6.93 -12.35
N ILE A 67 -7.88 6.70 -12.29
CA ILE A 67 -6.89 7.39 -13.14
C ILE A 67 -7.10 7.04 -14.61
N ASP A 68 -7.32 5.76 -14.93
CA ASP A 68 -7.60 5.32 -16.30
C ASP A 68 -8.84 6.01 -16.87
N ALA A 69 -9.93 6.01 -16.11
CA ALA A 69 -11.18 6.68 -16.51
C ALA A 69 -10.96 8.19 -16.73
N ALA A 70 -10.18 8.85 -15.87
CA ALA A 70 -9.85 10.26 -16.04
C ALA A 70 -9.02 10.51 -17.30
N LEU A 71 -7.96 9.74 -17.55
CA LEU A 71 -7.13 9.88 -18.75
C LEU A 71 -7.95 9.75 -20.03
N ARG A 72 -8.79 8.70 -20.10
CA ARG A 72 -9.66 8.45 -21.26
C ARG A 72 -10.67 9.58 -21.47
N LYS A 73 -11.25 10.11 -20.40
CA LYS A 73 -12.17 11.25 -20.46
C LYS A 73 -11.50 12.51 -21.05
N HIS A 74 -10.19 12.66 -20.85
CA HIS A 74 -9.41 13.77 -21.37
C HIS A 74 -8.71 13.47 -22.71
N GLY A 75 -9.03 12.35 -23.38
CA GLY A 75 -8.49 12.01 -24.69
C GLY A 75 -7.09 11.39 -24.66
N HIS A 76 -6.60 10.99 -23.49
CA HIS A 76 -5.33 10.28 -23.34
C HIS A 76 -5.51 8.76 -23.46
N PRO A 77 -4.46 8.02 -23.87
CA PRO A 77 -4.46 6.56 -23.85
C PRO A 77 -4.70 6.00 -22.44
N SER A 78 -5.16 4.75 -22.36
CA SER A 78 -5.32 4.04 -21.09
C SER A 78 -3.98 3.87 -20.36
N VAL A 79 -4.04 3.65 -19.05
CA VAL A 79 -2.87 3.38 -18.22
C VAL A 79 -2.06 2.20 -18.76
N GLU A 80 -2.74 1.15 -19.24
CA GLU A 80 -2.09 -0.03 -19.81
C GLU A 80 -1.36 0.29 -21.12
N ALA A 81 -1.99 1.06 -22.01
CA ALA A 81 -1.35 1.49 -23.26
C ALA A 81 -0.09 2.32 -22.99
N LEU A 82 -0.11 3.19 -21.97
CA LEU A 82 1.03 4.00 -21.57
C LEU A 82 2.18 3.18 -20.97
N LYS A 83 1.86 2.11 -20.22
CA LYS A 83 2.87 1.19 -19.66
C LYS A 83 3.63 0.43 -20.76
N ILE A 84 2.94 0.05 -21.84
CA ILE A 84 3.54 -0.70 -22.95
C ILE A 84 4.50 0.19 -23.76
N GLY A 85 4.17 1.47 -23.96
CA GLY A 85 5.03 2.43 -24.67
C GLY A 85 6.31 2.83 -23.92
N SER A 86 6.42 2.51 -22.63
CA SER A 86 7.57 2.85 -21.78
C SER A 86 8.64 1.74 -21.71
N LYS A 87 8.44 0.58 -22.36
CA LYS A 87 9.43 -0.51 -22.30
C LYS A 87 10.65 -0.11 -23.15
N PRO A 88 11.84 0.14 -22.56
CA PRO A 88 13.04 0.34 -23.37
C PRO A 88 13.33 -0.97 -24.11
N ALA A 89 13.51 -0.89 -25.42
CA ALA A 89 14.10 -1.97 -26.19
C ALA A 89 15.47 -2.27 -25.59
N SER A 90 15.62 -3.47 -25.00
CA SER A 90 16.91 -4.01 -24.60
C SER A 90 17.53 -4.75 -25.77
#